data_AF-A0A2W6SRP9-F1
#
_entry.id   AF-A0A2W6SRP9-F1
#
_cell.length_a   1.000
_cell.length_b   1.000
_cell.length_c   1.000
_cell.angle_alpha   90.00
_cell.angle_beta   90.00
_cell.angle_gamma   90.00
#
_symmetry.space_group_name_H-M   'P 1'
#
loop_
_entity.id
_entity.type
_entity.pdbx_description
1 polymer ?
#
loop_
_entity_poly.entity_id
_entity_poly.type
_entity_poly.pdbx_seq_one_letter_code
_entity_poly.pdbx_strand_id
1 'polypeptide(L)'
;MRLIAWFSSDMELSALDRTLARLLIDLPPQSEGSEHLWMEGQQAWFKRRSLCAFDKNHIECTRSAYIIRIAELGAITSDANDDKPLRCPTFPAASRYSISAQGLMVVRDADGEVLIAAWPKDQKGWRPFVSYRWKRTKGRLTRLGDDATLTCRSG
;
A
#
# COMPACT_ATOMS: atom_id res chain seq x y z
N MET A 1 -29.63 0.02 -25.49
CA MET A 1 -29.62 -0.78 -24.24
C MET A 1 -28.24 -0.63 -23.58
N ARG A 2 -28.08 0.38 -22.70
CA ARG A 2 -26.80 0.74 -22.02
C ARG A 2 -27.08 1.12 -20.56
N LEU A 3 -27.59 0.18 -19.78
CA LEU A 3 -27.86 0.35 -18.34
C LEU A 3 -27.04 -0.60 -17.45
N ILE A 4 -26.28 -1.54 -18.02
CA ILE A 4 -25.64 -2.62 -17.26
C ILE A 4 -24.27 -2.19 -16.68
N ALA A 5 -23.54 -1.28 -17.34
CA ALA A 5 -22.19 -0.91 -16.93
C ALA A 5 -22.12 -0.07 -15.64
N TRP A 6 -23.10 0.80 -15.39
CA TRP A 6 -23.12 1.66 -14.20
C TRP A 6 -23.40 0.88 -12.91
N PHE A 7 -24.41 0.01 -12.91
CA PHE A 7 -24.75 -0.82 -11.75
C PHE A 7 -23.62 -1.79 -11.35
N SER A 8 -22.86 -2.29 -12.33
CA SER A 8 -21.74 -3.21 -12.04
C SER A 8 -20.58 -2.51 -11.32
N SER A 9 -20.26 -1.27 -11.69
CA SER A 9 -19.19 -0.49 -11.04
C SER A 9 -19.56 -0.11 -9.60
N ASP A 10 -20.83 0.23 -9.34
CA ASP A 10 -21.31 0.55 -7.99
C ASP A 10 -21.29 -0.68 -7.08
N MET A 11 -21.66 -1.86 -7.59
CA MET A 11 -21.60 -3.11 -6.83
C MET A 11 -20.16 -3.50 -6.46
N GLU A 12 -19.22 -3.35 -7.40
CA GLU A 12 -17.81 -3.66 -7.16
C GLU A 12 -17.20 -2.71 -6.12
N LEU A 13 -17.39 -1.39 -6.29
CA LEU A 13 -16.88 -0.40 -5.34
C LEU A 13 -17.49 -0.59 -3.94
N SER A 14 -18.78 -0.93 -3.86
CA SER A 14 -19.43 -1.27 -2.59
C SER A 14 -18.83 -2.52 -1.93
N ALA A 15 -18.46 -3.54 -2.72
CA ALA A 15 -17.79 -4.73 -2.19
C ALA A 15 -16.37 -4.44 -1.68
N LEU A 16 -15.63 -3.58 -2.39
CA LEU A 16 -14.32 -3.11 -1.95
C LEU A 16 -14.42 -2.29 -0.66
N ASP A 17 -15.41 -1.40 -0.56
CA ASP A 17 -15.63 -0.61 0.65
C ASP A 17 -15.95 -1.47 1.88
N ARG A 18 -16.83 -2.48 1.72
CA ARG A 18 -17.09 -3.46 2.79
C ARG A 18 -15.84 -4.25 3.18
N THR A 19 -15.01 -4.61 2.21
CA THR A 19 -13.74 -5.32 2.47
C THR A 19 -12.79 -4.45 3.27
N LEU A 20 -12.62 -3.18 2.86
CA LEU A 20 -11.80 -2.21 3.58
C LEU A 20 -12.32 -2.00 5.01
N ALA A 21 -13.63 -1.82 5.18
CA ALA A 21 -14.24 -1.62 6.49
C ALA A 21 -14.00 -2.79 7.45
N ARG A 22 -14.05 -4.04 6.95
CA ARG A 22 -13.71 -5.22 7.75
C ARG A 22 -12.26 -5.23 8.20
N LEU A 23 -11.34 -4.99 7.26
CA LEU A 23 -9.91 -4.94 7.58
C LEU A 23 -9.60 -3.88 8.64
N LEU A 24 -10.25 -2.71 8.58
CA LEU A 24 -10.05 -1.65 9.56
C LEU A 24 -10.49 -2.07 10.98
N ILE A 25 -11.55 -2.87 11.11
CA ILE A 25 -12.00 -3.41 12.41
C ILE A 25 -10.97 -4.38 12.98
N ASP A 26 -10.31 -5.16 12.12
CA ASP A 26 -9.36 -6.20 12.51
C ASP A 26 -7.94 -5.65 12.75
N LEU A 27 -7.69 -4.36 12.51
CA LEU A 27 -6.38 -3.76 12.73
C LEU A 27 -6.08 -3.64 14.24
N PRO A 28 -4.84 -3.89 14.66
CA PRO A 28 -4.41 -3.60 16.03
C PRO A 28 -4.64 -2.12 16.38
N PRO A 29 -4.99 -1.78 17.64
CA PRO A 29 -5.19 -0.38 18.07
C PRO A 29 -3.98 0.53 17.84
N GLN A 30 -2.77 -0.05 17.79
CA GLN A 30 -1.51 0.66 17.54
C GLN A 30 -1.36 1.05 16.05
N SER A 31 -2.12 0.41 15.16
CA SER A 31 -2.08 0.59 13.71
C SER A 31 -3.04 1.68 13.20
N GLU A 32 -4.05 2.07 13.98
CA GLU A 32 -5.04 3.09 13.59
C GLU A 32 -4.53 4.53 13.69
N GLY A 33 -3.43 4.78 14.40
CA GLY A 33 -2.90 6.12 14.68
C GLY A 33 -1.41 6.32 14.46
N SER A 34 -0.65 5.27 14.12
CA SER A 34 0.76 5.42 13.82
C SER A 34 0.94 5.98 12.41
N GLU A 35 1.15 7.30 12.34
CA GLU A 35 1.85 7.91 11.20
C GLU A 35 3.30 7.40 11.21
N HIS A 36 3.50 6.12 10.91
CA HIS A 36 4.82 5.66 10.49
C HIS A 36 5.18 6.50 9.27
N LEU A 37 6.36 7.11 9.29
CA LEU A 37 6.82 8.00 8.21
C LEU A 37 6.63 7.39 6.82
N TRP A 38 6.59 6.07 6.69
CA TRP A 38 6.49 5.35 5.44
C TRP A 38 5.18 4.57 5.25
N MET A 39 4.12 4.89 6.00
CA MET A 39 2.76 4.41 5.76
C MET A 39 1.77 5.56 5.75
N GLU A 40 0.78 5.49 4.87
CA GLU A 40 -0.28 6.50 4.84
C GLU A 40 -1.33 6.20 5.92
N GLY A 41 -1.59 7.18 6.80
CA GLY A 41 -2.68 7.10 7.77
C GLY A 41 -4.05 7.03 7.08
N GLN A 42 -5.01 6.33 7.68
CA GLN A 42 -6.30 6.03 7.03
C GLN A 42 -7.08 7.30 6.64
N GLN A 43 -7.08 8.33 7.49
CA GLN A 43 -7.77 9.59 7.20
C GLN A 43 -7.11 10.35 6.04
N ALA A 44 -5.77 10.37 5.98
CA ALA A 44 -5.02 11.00 4.89
C ALA A 44 -5.30 10.26 3.56
N TRP A 45 -5.31 8.93 3.60
CA TRP A 45 -5.66 8.10 2.45
C TRP A 45 -7.08 8.40 1.95
N PHE A 46 -8.08 8.48 2.84
CA PHE A 46 -9.46 8.82 2.45
C PHE A 46 -9.53 10.18 1.75
N LYS A 47 -8.90 11.22 2.32
CA LYS A 47 -8.84 12.56 1.72
C LYS A 47 -8.22 12.53 0.33
N ARG A 48 -7.10 11.82 0.16
CA ARG A 48 -6.42 11.70 -1.13
C ARG A 48 -7.28 10.92 -2.12
N ARG A 49 -7.91 9.82 -1.70
CA ARG A 49 -8.75 8.99 -2.56
C ARG A 49 -9.97 9.75 -3.08
N SER A 50 -10.53 10.66 -2.29
CA SER A 50 -11.61 11.55 -2.74
C SER A 50 -11.21 12.41 -3.95
N LEU A 51 -9.91 12.65 -4.17
CA LEU A 51 -9.45 13.38 -5.36
C LEU A 51 -9.64 12.59 -6.67
N CYS A 52 -9.85 11.27 -6.61
CA CYS A 52 -10.21 10.49 -7.79
C CYS A 52 -11.49 10.99 -8.46
N ALA A 53 -12.38 11.67 -7.73
CA ALA A 53 -13.59 12.27 -8.31
C ALA A 53 -13.31 13.31 -9.42
N PHE A 54 -12.09 13.85 -9.47
CA PHE A 54 -11.66 14.81 -10.49
C PHE A 54 -10.86 14.18 -11.64
N ASP A 55 -10.58 12.87 -11.59
CA ASP A 55 -9.88 12.15 -12.65
C ASP A 55 -10.83 11.80 -13.81
N LYS A 56 -10.33 11.84 -15.05
CA LYS A 56 -11.13 11.45 -16.24
C LYS A 56 -11.62 10.00 -16.16
N ASN A 57 -10.85 9.13 -15.51
CA ASN A 57 -11.15 7.73 -15.24
C ASN A 57 -11.41 7.51 -13.73
N HIS A 58 -12.24 8.37 -13.11
CA HIS A 58 -12.53 8.35 -11.67
C HIS A 58 -12.88 6.97 -11.09
N ILE A 59 -13.62 6.13 -11.83
CA ILE A 59 -13.96 4.77 -11.40
C ILE A 59 -12.70 3.91 -11.23
N GLU A 60 -11.82 3.89 -12.23
CA GLU A 60 -10.58 3.10 -12.22
C GLU A 60 -9.58 3.64 -11.18
N CYS A 61 -9.51 4.97 -11.02
CA CYS A 61 -8.72 5.60 -9.96
C CYS A 61 -9.18 5.14 -8.57
N THR A 62 -10.50 5.23 -8.32
CA THR A 62 -11.10 4.84 -7.04
C THR A 62 -10.90 3.36 -6.77
N ARG A 63 -11.17 2.50 -7.77
CA ARG A 63 -10.97 1.05 -7.69
C ARG A 63 -9.52 0.70 -7.38
N SER A 64 -8.56 1.27 -8.11
CA SER A 64 -7.13 1.08 -7.88
C SER A 64 -6.71 1.52 -6.47
N ALA A 65 -7.22 2.65 -5.98
CA ALA A 65 -6.96 3.13 -4.63
C ALA A 65 -7.43 2.11 -3.58
N TYR A 66 -8.64 1.57 -3.72
CA TYR A 66 -9.17 0.54 -2.81
C TYR A 66 -8.36 -0.74 -2.85
N ILE A 67 -8.07 -1.28 -4.03
CA ILE A 67 -7.30 -2.53 -4.19
C ILE A 67 -5.93 -2.40 -3.51
N ILE A 68 -5.24 -1.28 -3.77
CA ILE A 68 -3.94 -1.00 -3.17
C ILE A 68 -4.07 -0.94 -1.64
N ARG A 69 -5.04 -0.19 -1.11
CA ARG A 69 -5.20 -0.03 0.34
C ARG A 69 -5.55 -1.33 1.05
N ILE A 70 -6.45 -2.12 0.47
CA ILE A 70 -6.86 -3.42 1.01
C ILE A 70 -5.64 -4.36 1.09
N ALA A 71 -4.79 -4.39 0.06
CA ALA A 71 -3.59 -5.20 0.08
C ALA A 71 -2.55 -4.68 1.10
N GLU A 72 -2.37 -3.37 1.23
CA GLU A 72 -1.51 -2.77 2.26
C GLU A 72 -1.97 -3.16 3.68
N LEU A 73 -3.27 -3.03 3.99
CA LEU A 73 -3.80 -3.37 5.30
C LEU A 73 -3.84 -4.87 5.55
N GLY A 74 -4.18 -5.68 4.55
CA GLY A 74 -4.13 -7.13 4.66
C GLY A 74 -2.72 -7.66 4.94
N ALA A 75 -1.69 -6.96 4.44
CA ALA A 75 -0.30 -7.26 4.77
C ALA A 75 0.09 -6.92 6.21
N ILE A 76 -0.68 -6.08 6.93
CA ILE A 76 -0.46 -5.81 8.35
C ILE A 76 -0.90 -7.00 9.20
N THR A 77 -1.96 -7.68 8.80
CA THR A 77 -2.55 -8.78 9.55
C THR A 77 -2.03 -10.17 9.14
N SER A 78 -1.18 -10.25 8.11
CA SER A 78 -0.68 -11.52 7.56
C SER A 78 0.76 -11.82 7.97
N ASP A 79 1.01 -13.07 8.35
CA ASP A 79 2.37 -13.59 8.54
C ASP A 79 3.14 -13.63 7.22
N ALA A 80 4.45 -13.37 7.28
CA ALA A 80 5.32 -13.47 6.12
C ALA A 80 5.87 -14.89 5.95
N ASN A 81 5.67 -15.49 4.77
CA ASN A 81 6.16 -16.84 4.46
C ASN A 81 7.48 -16.86 3.67
N ASP A 82 7.92 -15.75 3.04
CA ASP A 82 9.06 -15.71 2.11
C ASP A 82 9.93 -14.44 2.24
N ASP A 83 10.17 -14.01 3.47
CA ASP A 83 10.89 -12.77 3.77
C ASP A 83 12.41 -12.91 3.52
N LYS A 84 12.97 -11.95 2.78
CA LYS A 84 14.42 -11.83 2.50
C LYS A 84 15.05 -10.74 3.35
N PRO A 85 16.34 -10.86 3.74
CA PRO A 85 17.01 -9.80 4.49
C PRO A 85 17.02 -8.47 3.75
N LEU A 86 16.71 -7.38 4.47
CA LEU A 86 16.76 -6.02 3.95
C LEU A 86 17.58 -5.11 4.86
N ARG A 87 18.50 -4.34 4.26
CA ARG A 87 19.25 -3.30 4.96
C ARG A 87 18.88 -1.94 4.41
N CYS A 88 18.29 -1.11 5.26
CA CYS A 88 18.04 0.30 4.98
C CYS A 88 18.66 1.14 6.11
N PRO A 89 19.27 2.31 5.82
CA PRO A 89 19.93 3.13 6.84
C PRO A 89 19.04 3.56 8.03
N THR A 90 17.73 3.69 7.79
CA THR A 90 16.76 4.18 8.79
C THR A 90 15.95 3.07 9.45
N PHE A 91 16.16 1.80 9.07
CA PHE A 91 15.39 0.67 9.61
C PHE A 91 16.24 -0.18 10.55
N PRO A 92 15.60 -0.95 11.45
CA PRO A 92 16.29 -1.95 12.25
C PRO A 92 17.17 -2.87 11.41
N ALA A 93 18.31 -3.27 11.96
CA ALA A 93 19.31 -4.07 11.23
C ALA A 93 18.79 -5.43 10.76
N ALA A 94 17.78 -5.98 11.44
CA ALA A 94 17.15 -7.27 11.16
C ALA A 94 15.89 -7.16 10.28
N SER A 95 15.67 -6.01 9.61
CA SER A 95 14.54 -5.86 8.72
C SER A 95 14.55 -6.86 7.58
N ARG A 96 13.35 -7.26 7.16
CA ARG A 96 13.14 -8.20 6.07
C ARG A 96 12.11 -7.64 5.10
N TYR A 97 12.08 -8.18 3.90
CA TYR A 97 11.10 -7.79 2.90
C TYR A 97 10.61 -8.97 2.08
N SER A 98 9.37 -8.85 1.63
CA SER A 98 8.75 -9.72 0.63
C SER A 98 8.08 -8.86 -0.44
N ILE A 99 7.85 -9.46 -1.61
CA ILE A 99 7.11 -8.84 -2.71
C ILE A 99 6.02 -9.82 -3.11
N SER A 100 4.75 -9.40 -3.02
CA SER A 100 3.61 -10.22 -3.43
C SER A 100 3.56 -10.41 -4.95
N ALA A 101 2.76 -11.37 -5.41
CA ALA A 101 2.51 -11.57 -6.84
C ALA A 101 1.93 -10.32 -7.54
N GLN A 102 1.21 -9.47 -6.79
CA GLN A 102 0.65 -8.21 -7.27
C GLN A 102 1.68 -7.06 -7.25
N GLY A 103 2.89 -7.29 -6.75
CA GLY A 103 3.94 -6.29 -6.67
C GLY A 103 3.92 -5.45 -5.40
N LEU A 104 3.10 -5.77 -4.39
CA LEU A 104 3.20 -5.11 -3.10
C LEU A 104 4.49 -5.56 -2.41
N MET A 105 5.41 -4.62 -2.19
CA MET A 105 6.57 -4.80 -1.32
C MET A 105 6.18 -4.49 0.11
N VAL A 106 6.48 -5.41 1.03
CA VAL A 106 6.29 -5.21 2.46
C VAL A 106 7.64 -5.30 3.15
N VAL A 107 7.93 -4.36 4.05
CA VAL A 107 9.13 -4.41 4.90
C VAL A 107 8.69 -4.59 6.33
N ARG A 108 9.31 -5.53 7.02
CA ARG A 108 9.06 -5.84 8.43
C ARG A 108 10.33 -5.69 9.26
N ASP A 109 10.17 -5.49 10.55
CA ASP A 109 11.28 -5.62 11.51
C ASP A 109 11.46 -7.08 11.97
N ALA A 110 12.21 -7.26 13.07
CA ALA A 110 12.48 -8.59 13.62
C ALA A 110 11.26 -9.21 14.34
N ASP A 111 10.35 -8.37 14.83
CA ASP A 111 9.17 -8.76 15.59
C ASP A 111 7.97 -9.02 14.67
N GLY A 112 8.12 -8.75 13.37
CA GLY A 112 7.09 -8.95 12.34
C GLY A 112 6.25 -7.71 12.07
N GLU A 113 6.53 -6.61 12.76
CA GLU A 113 5.79 -5.36 12.59
C GLU A 113 6.06 -4.75 11.22
N VAL A 114 5.01 -4.21 10.61
CA VAL A 114 5.08 -3.63 9.26
C VAL A 114 5.67 -2.23 9.34
N LEU A 115 6.85 -2.05 8.73
CA LEU A 115 7.49 -0.75 8.62
C LEU A 115 7.08 -0.01 7.35
N ILE A 116 6.85 -0.75 6.25
CA ILE A 116 6.50 -0.22 4.93
C ILE A 116 5.55 -1.16 4.19
N ALA A 117 4.61 -0.55 3.49
CA ALA A 117 3.93 -1.12 2.33
C ALA A 117 4.18 -0.22 1.11
N ALA A 118 4.82 -0.75 0.06
CA ALA A 118 5.24 0.01 -1.11
C ALA A 118 4.89 -0.69 -2.42
N TRP A 119 4.60 0.09 -3.45
CA TRP A 119 4.21 -0.42 -4.78
C TRP A 119 5.19 -0.01 -5.88
N PRO A 120 5.21 -0.68 -7.04
CA PRO A 120 6.05 -0.26 -8.16
C PRO A 120 5.76 1.19 -8.56
N LYS A 121 6.80 1.96 -8.89
CA LYS A 121 6.64 3.38 -9.28
C LYS A 121 5.72 3.59 -10.50
N ASP A 122 5.59 2.58 -11.35
CA ASP A 122 4.77 2.57 -12.56
C ASP A 122 3.37 1.96 -12.36
N GLN A 123 2.93 1.80 -11.11
CA GLN A 123 1.55 1.44 -10.77
C GLN A 123 0.54 2.33 -11.48
N LYS A 124 -0.46 1.70 -12.13
CA LYS A 124 -1.50 2.39 -12.91
C LYS A 124 -2.73 2.69 -12.06
N GLY A 125 -3.52 3.66 -12.51
CA GLY A 125 -4.82 4.03 -11.93
C GLY A 125 -4.73 4.87 -10.65
N TRP A 126 -3.78 4.55 -9.76
CA TRP A 126 -3.58 5.24 -8.50
C TRP A 126 -2.10 5.42 -8.21
N ARG A 127 -1.68 6.63 -7.82
CA ARG A 127 -0.30 6.88 -7.38
C ARG A 127 -0.13 6.36 -5.95
N PRO A 128 0.79 5.41 -5.68
CA PRO A 128 1.01 4.90 -4.32
C PRO A 128 1.59 5.97 -3.39
N PHE A 129 1.34 5.83 -2.07
CA PHE A 129 1.95 6.71 -1.07
C PHE A 129 3.46 6.44 -0.93
N VAL A 130 3.86 5.16 -0.89
CA VAL A 130 5.26 4.77 -1.04
C VAL A 130 5.41 3.97 -2.32
N SER A 131 6.36 4.40 -3.15
CA SER A 131 6.73 3.71 -4.37
C SER A 131 8.14 3.13 -4.28
N TYR A 132 8.41 2.04 -4.99
CA TYR A 132 9.75 1.48 -5.11
C TYR A 132 10.22 1.34 -6.56
N ARG A 133 11.54 1.36 -6.71
CA ARG A 133 12.25 0.84 -7.87
C ARG A 133 13.36 -0.08 -7.40
N TRP A 134 13.32 -1.33 -7.83
CA TRP A 134 14.33 -2.34 -7.47
C TRP A 134 15.17 -2.72 -8.69
N LYS A 135 16.49 -2.83 -8.50
CA LYS A 135 17.41 -3.33 -9.51
C LYS A 135 18.47 -4.20 -8.86
N ARG A 136 18.48 -5.49 -9.20
CA ARG A 136 19.36 -6.50 -8.58
C ARG A 136 19.21 -6.45 -7.05
N THR A 137 20.29 -6.11 -6.34
CA THR A 137 20.34 -6.07 -4.89
C THR A 137 20.09 -4.68 -4.30
N LYS A 138 19.83 -3.66 -5.12
CA LYS A 138 19.65 -2.27 -4.66
C LYS A 138 18.25 -1.79 -4.99
N GLY A 139 17.61 -1.20 -3.99
CA GLY A 139 16.29 -0.61 -4.07
C GLY A 139 16.28 0.87 -3.72
N ARG A 140 15.33 1.60 -4.29
CA ARG A 140 14.95 2.93 -3.84
C ARG A 140 13.47 2.95 -3.52
N LEU A 141 13.14 3.38 -2.32
CA LEU A 141 11.80 3.75 -1.89
C LEU A 141 11.64 5.26 -2.01
N THR A 142 10.45 5.73 -2.35
CA THR A 142 10.13 7.15 -2.50
C THR A 142 8.74 7.42 -1.97
N ARG A 143 8.64 8.34 -1.01
CA ARG A 143 7.39 8.77 -0.39
C ARG A 143 6.74 9.90 -1.19
N LEU A 144 5.43 9.82 -1.32
CA LEU A 144 4.59 10.84 -1.93
C LEU A 144 4.46 12.06 -1.01
N GLY A 145 4.56 13.26 -1.57
CA GLY A 145 4.32 14.52 -0.87
C GLY A 145 5.59 15.34 -0.72
N ASP A 146 6.65 14.74 -0.17
CA ASP A 146 7.94 15.39 0.05
C ASP A 146 9.10 14.78 -0.75
N ASP A 147 8.80 13.76 -1.55
CA ASP A 147 9.77 12.98 -2.33
C ASP A 147 10.95 12.46 -1.49
N ALA A 148 10.74 12.24 -0.19
CA ALA A 148 11.73 11.59 0.66
C ALA A 148 12.12 10.24 0.07
N THR A 149 13.43 9.99 -0.03
CA THR A 149 13.96 8.75 -0.61
C THR A 149 14.76 7.96 0.41
N LEU A 150 14.57 6.63 0.37
CA LEU A 150 15.35 5.69 1.15
C LEU A 150 15.98 4.68 0.19
N THR A 151 17.30 4.48 0.33
CA THR A 151 18.02 3.49 -0.47
C THR A 151 18.29 2.27 0.38
N CYS A 152 17.84 1.11 -0.08
CA CYS A 152 17.98 -0.16 0.61
C CYS A 152 18.78 -1.16 -0.22
N ARG A 153 19.30 -2.20 0.45
CA ARG A 153 19.96 -3.34 -0.19
C ARG A 153 19.36 -4.64 0.30
N SER A 154 19.10 -5.57 -0.61
CA SER A 154 18.80 -6.95 -0.25
C SER A 154 20.09 -7.68 0.12
N GLY A 155 20.03 -8.50 1.16
CA GLY A 155 21.10 -9.43 1.54
C GLY A 155 21.23 -10.59 0.55
#